data_AF-A0A7Y2ZDR8-F1
#
_entry.id   AF-A0A7Y2ZDR8-F1
#
_cell.length_a   1.000
_cell.length_b   1.000
_cell.length_c   1.000
_cell.angle_alpha   90.00
_cell.angle_beta   90.00
_cell.angle_gamma   90.00
#
_symmetry.space_group_name_H-M   'P 1'
#
loop_
_entity.id
_entity.type
_entity.pdbx_description
1 polymer ?
#
loop_
_entity_poly.entity_id
_entity_poly.type
_entity_poly.pdbx_seq_one_letter_code
_entity_poly.pdbx_strand_id
1 'polypeptide(L)'
;MSCSPLTFEEIDHGAFPLFGLGVAAGRRGGVAPCAFNAGNEIAVAAFLEHRVSFPGMARVVEAAMEAVGDADPRTVAEVREADREARRAARAELERLEESPA
;
A
#
# COMPACT_ATOMS: atom_id res chain seq x y z
N MET A 1 -30.45 0.01 29.67
CA MET A 1 -29.40 -0.40 28.73
C MET A 1 -28.21 0.54 28.95
N SER A 2 -27.01 0.00 29.14
CA SER A 2 -25.77 0.78 29.25
C SER A 2 -24.91 0.45 28.04
N CYS A 3 -24.39 1.47 27.36
CA CYS A 3 -23.38 1.29 26.33
C CYS A 3 -22.02 1.08 26.97
N SER A 4 -21.14 0.35 26.27
CA SER A 4 -19.72 0.26 26.63
C SER A 4 -19.06 1.64 26.55
N PRO A 5 -17.99 1.90 27.34
CA PRO A 5 -17.31 3.19 27.34
C PRO A 5 -16.62 3.48 26.01
N LEU A 6 -16.56 4.76 25.63
CA LEU A 6 -15.75 5.23 24.52
C LEU A 6 -14.29 5.37 24.99
N THR A 7 -13.37 4.66 24.37
CA THR A 7 -11.93 4.72 24.66
C THR A 7 -11.17 5.24 23.44
N PHE A 8 -10.03 5.89 23.70
CA PHE A 8 -9.16 6.46 22.68
C PHE A 8 -7.72 6.08 22.97
N GLU A 9 -6.95 5.80 21.93
CA GLU A 9 -5.53 5.45 22.01
C GLU A 9 -4.79 5.93 20.76
N GLU A 10 -3.47 6.07 20.88
CA GLU A 10 -2.62 6.32 19.71
C GLU A 10 -2.49 5.08 18.84
N ILE A 11 -2.18 5.27 17.56
CA ILE A 11 -1.98 4.14 16.67
C ILE A 11 -0.67 3.42 16.98
N ASP A 12 -0.73 2.09 17.09
CA ASP A 12 0.45 1.25 17.07
C ASP A 12 0.97 1.13 15.62
N HIS A 13 1.97 1.95 15.29
CA HIS A 13 2.59 1.94 13.97
C HIS A 13 3.31 0.63 13.63
N GLY A 14 3.72 -0.16 14.63
CA GLY A 14 4.32 -1.47 14.42
C GLY A 14 3.27 -2.51 14.03
N ALA A 15 2.09 -2.46 14.64
CA ALA A 15 0.97 -3.33 14.31
C ALA A 15 0.29 -2.93 12.98
N PHE A 16 0.28 -1.63 12.64
CA PHE A 16 -0.42 -1.08 11.47
C PHE A 16 0.50 -0.31 10.50
N PRO A 17 1.53 -0.96 9.90
CA PRO A 17 2.49 -0.30 9.03
C PRO A 17 1.86 0.38 7.80
N LEU A 18 0.80 -0.22 7.24
CA LEU A 18 0.05 0.37 6.11
C LEU A 18 -0.55 1.74 6.42
N PHE A 19 -0.89 2.03 7.68
CA PHE A 19 -1.36 3.36 8.07
C PHE A 19 -0.25 4.40 7.90
N GLY A 20 0.97 4.07 8.32
CA GLY A 20 2.14 4.93 8.14
C GLY A 20 2.41 5.23 6.66
N LEU A 21 2.35 4.20 5.81
CA LEU A 21 2.50 4.33 4.36
C LEU A 21 1.40 5.22 3.74
N GLY A 22 0.14 5.05 4.16
CA GLY A 22 -0.97 5.87 3.69
C GLY A 22 -0.83 7.35 4.08
N VAL A 23 -0.40 7.62 5.32
CA VAL A 23 -0.09 8.99 5.78
C VAL A 23 1.06 9.58 4.97
N ALA A 24 2.12 8.81 4.71
CA ALA A 24 3.25 9.25 3.90
C ALA A 24 2.82 9.57 2.46
N ALA A 25 2.01 8.71 1.84
CA ALA A 25 1.45 8.93 0.51
C ALA A 25 0.62 10.22 0.44
N GLY A 26 -0.27 10.41 1.42
CA GLY A 26 -1.10 11.62 1.51
C GLY A 26 -0.30 12.90 1.70
N ARG A 27 0.78 12.86 2.49
CA ARG A 27 1.69 14.00 2.68
C ARG A 27 2.53 14.31 1.45
N ARG A 28 3.00 13.28 0.74
CA ARG A 28 3.75 13.42 -0.52
C ARG A 28 2.87 14.02 -1.63
N GLY A 29 1.61 13.63 -1.71
CA GLY A 29 0.70 14.08 -2.76
C GLY A 29 1.12 13.60 -4.14
N GLY A 30 0.69 14.30 -5.19
CA GLY A 30 1.00 13.94 -6.58
C GLY A 30 0.54 12.52 -6.92
N VAL A 31 1.44 11.71 -7.49
CA VAL A 31 1.18 10.30 -7.82
C VAL A 31 1.26 9.33 -6.64
N ALA A 32 1.80 9.74 -5.47
CA ALA A 32 2.04 8.82 -4.36
C ALA A 32 0.76 8.15 -3.79
N PRO A 33 -0.38 8.86 -3.59
CA PRO A 33 -1.64 8.22 -3.19
C PRO A 33 -2.15 7.18 -4.19
N CYS A 34 -1.94 7.43 -5.50
CA CYS A 34 -2.31 6.49 -6.54
C CYS A 34 -1.49 5.21 -6.45
N ALA A 35 -0.17 5.33 -6.25
CA ALA A 35 0.69 4.17 -6.08
C ALA A 35 0.41 3.37 -4.80
N PHE A 36 0.12 4.05 -3.69
CA PHE A 36 -0.34 3.40 -2.46
C PHE A 36 -1.62 2.59 -2.72
N ASN A 37 -2.62 3.19 -3.37
CA ASN A 37 -3.88 2.50 -3.68
C ASN A 37 -3.65 1.30 -4.62
N ALA A 38 -2.87 1.49 -5.68
CA ALA A 38 -2.52 0.44 -6.64
C ALA A 38 -1.80 -0.74 -5.97
N GLY A 39 -0.82 -0.47 -5.11
CA GLY A 39 -0.14 -1.48 -4.31
C GLY A 39 -1.09 -2.20 -3.37
N ASN A 40 -1.96 -1.45 -2.66
CA ASN A 40 -2.91 -2.01 -1.71
C ASN A 40 -3.89 -2.98 -2.39
N GLU A 41 -4.40 -2.65 -3.58
CA GLU A 41 -5.28 -3.55 -4.33
C GLU A 41 -4.61 -4.88 -4.68
N ILE A 42 -3.34 -4.85 -5.11
CA ILE A 42 -2.57 -6.07 -5.38
C ILE A 42 -2.31 -6.86 -4.09
N ALA A 43 -1.93 -6.17 -3.01
CA ALA A 43 -1.64 -6.80 -1.73
C ALA A 43 -2.88 -7.45 -1.10
N VAL A 44 -4.03 -6.77 -1.13
CA VAL A 44 -5.31 -7.30 -0.61
C VAL A 44 -5.77 -8.50 -1.44
N ALA A 45 -5.71 -8.41 -2.77
CA ALA A 45 -6.06 -9.54 -3.63
C ALA A 45 -5.19 -10.77 -3.31
N ALA A 46 -3.87 -10.58 -3.22
CA ALA A 46 -2.94 -11.64 -2.86
C ALA A 46 -3.19 -12.21 -1.45
N PHE A 47 -3.53 -11.37 -0.47
CA PHE A 47 -3.85 -11.82 0.88
C PHE A 47 -5.10 -12.69 0.91
N LEU A 48 -6.15 -12.29 0.20
CA LEU A 48 -7.39 -13.07 0.04
C LEU A 48 -7.16 -14.38 -0.72
N GLU A 49 -6.16 -14.43 -1.60
CA GLU A 49 -5.70 -15.63 -2.30
C GLU A 49 -4.69 -16.46 -1.47
N HIS A 50 -4.40 -16.08 -0.22
CA HIS A 50 -3.42 -16.73 0.66
C HIS A 50 -1.97 -16.73 0.12
N ARG A 51 -1.63 -15.78 -0.74
CA ARG A 51 -0.32 -15.64 -1.40
C ARG A 51 0.63 -14.72 -0.65
N VAL A 52 0.12 -13.90 0.27
CA VAL A 52 0.93 -13.05 1.15
C VAL A 52 0.33 -13.05 2.54
N SER A 53 1.17 -12.94 3.57
CA SER A 53 0.72 -12.76 4.94
C SER A 53 0.19 -11.34 5.17
N PHE A 54 -0.64 -11.14 6.21
CA PHE A 54 -1.14 -9.81 6.56
C PHE A 54 0.00 -8.79 6.79
N PRO A 55 1.08 -9.11 7.54
CA PRO A 55 2.24 -8.20 7.63
C PRO A 55 2.99 -8.03 6.30
N GLY A 56 3.04 -9.07 5.46
CA GLY A 56 3.72 -9.03 4.17
C GLY A 56 3.09 -8.08 3.16
N MET A 57 1.79 -7.76 3.30
CA MET A 57 1.11 -6.77 2.46
C MET A 57 1.81 -5.42 2.47
N ALA A 58 2.36 -4.99 3.62
CA ALA A 58 3.04 -3.70 3.73
C ALA A 58 4.24 -3.59 2.78
N ARG A 59 5.01 -4.66 2.60
CA ARG A 59 6.16 -4.70 1.67
C ARG A 59 5.73 -4.53 0.22
N VAL A 60 4.61 -5.16 -0.17
CA VAL A 60 4.05 -5.05 -1.52
C VAL A 60 3.61 -3.61 -1.81
N VAL A 61 2.97 -2.95 -0.84
CA VAL A 61 2.54 -1.55 -0.98
C VAL A 61 3.73 -0.59 -0.99
N GLU A 62 4.74 -0.82 -0.15
CA GLU A 62 5.97 -0.03 -0.13
C GLU A 62 6.70 -0.09 -1.48
N ALA A 63 6.89 -1.28 -2.04
CA ALA A 63 7.50 -1.45 -3.36
C ALA A 63 6.72 -0.72 -4.48
N ALA A 64 5.39 -0.70 -4.39
CA ALA A 64 4.55 0.06 -5.33
C ALA A 64 4.79 1.57 -5.22
N MET A 65 4.91 2.09 -4.00
CA MET A 65 5.16 3.51 -3.72
C MET A 65 6.57 3.97 -4.07
N GLU A 66 7.57 3.09 -3.94
CA GLU A 66 8.97 3.36 -4.31
C GLU A 66 9.18 3.40 -5.83
N ALA A 67 8.36 2.66 -6.58
CA ALA A 67 8.45 2.61 -8.03
C ALA A 67 8.00 3.90 -8.72
N VAL A 68 7.20 4.73 -8.05
CA VAL A 68 6.74 6.00 -8.61
C VAL A 68 7.55 7.17 -8.06
N GLY A 69 7.94 8.08 -8.94
CA GLY A 69 8.59 9.34 -8.55
C GLY A 69 7.63 10.34 -7.91
N ASP A 70 8.09 11.58 -7.72
CA ASP A 70 7.31 12.68 -7.13
C ASP A 70 6.57 13.53 -8.18
N ALA A 71 6.04 12.88 -9.22
CA ALA A 71 5.32 13.58 -10.28
C ALA A 71 4.01 14.20 -9.76
N ASP A 72 3.70 15.41 -10.23
CA ASP A 72 2.38 16.06 -10.09
C ASP A 72 1.58 15.84 -11.37
N PRO A 73 0.67 14.85 -11.41
CA PRO A 73 -0.04 14.50 -12.63
C PRO A 73 -1.06 15.59 -12.99
N ARG A 74 -1.00 16.07 -14.23
CA ARG A 74 -1.89 17.09 -14.80
C ARG A 74 -2.99 16.48 -15.67
N THR A 75 -2.86 15.19 -16.00
CA THR A 75 -3.83 14.45 -16.82
C THR A 75 -4.16 13.09 -16.24
N VAL A 76 -5.33 12.55 -16.62
CA VAL A 76 -5.72 11.18 -16.28
C VAL A 76 -4.74 10.14 -16.85
N ALA A 77 -4.11 10.44 -17.99
CA ALA A 77 -3.14 9.54 -18.61
C ALA A 77 -1.88 9.37 -17.74
N GLU A 78 -1.41 10.45 -17.13
CA GLU A 78 -0.25 10.41 -16.22
C GLU A 78 -0.56 9.65 -14.94
N VAL A 79 -1.76 9.84 -14.36
CA VAL A 79 -2.22 9.02 -13.21
C VAL A 79 -2.25 7.53 -13.59
N ARG A 80 -2.76 7.21 -14.78
CA ARG A 80 -2.80 5.82 -15.27
C ARG A 80 -1.41 5.23 -15.53
N GLU A 81 -0.44 6.04 -15.92
CA GLU A 81 0.94 5.58 -16.04
C GLU A 81 1.53 5.21 -14.68
N ALA A 82 1.36 6.09 -13.69
CA ALA A 82 1.80 5.83 -12.33
C ALA A 82 1.12 4.59 -11.72
N ASP A 83 -0.20 4.41 -11.93
CA ASP A 83 -0.91 3.19 -11.52
C ASP A 83 -0.28 1.93 -12.16
N ARG A 84 -0.02 1.95 -13.47
CA ARG A 84 0.58 0.80 -14.18
C ARG A 84 1.96 0.46 -13.63
N GLU A 85 2.80 1.48 -13.38
CA GLU A 85 4.12 1.32 -12.79
C GLU A 85 4.06 0.75 -11.37
N ALA A 86 3.23 1.34 -10.51
CA ALA A 86 3.03 0.87 -9.14
C ALA A 86 2.55 -0.58 -9.09
N ARG A 87 1.57 -0.97 -9.93
CA ARG A 87 1.08 -2.35 -10.01
C ARG A 87 2.14 -3.33 -10.51
N ARG A 88 2.99 -2.91 -11.45
CA ARG A 88 4.09 -3.74 -11.96
C ARG A 88 5.09 -4.03 -10.85
N ALA A 89 5.46 -3.01 -10.07
CA ALA A 89 6.37 -3.18 -8.93
C ALA A 89 5.77 -4.01 -7.80
N ALA A 90 4.49 -3.79 -7.47
CA ALA A 90 3.76 -4.57 -6.48
C ALA A 90 3.74 -6.06 -6.83
N ARG A 91 3.43 -6.41 -8.09
CA ARG A 91 3.45 -7.80 -8.56
C ARG A 91 4.84 -8.41 -8.50
N ALA A 92 5.87 -7.68 -8.90
CA ALA A 92 7.24 -8.15 -8.82
C ALA A 92 7.71 -8.39 -7.38
N GLU A 93 7.30 -7.56 -6.42
CA GLU A 93 7.60 -7.82 -4.99
C GLU A 93 6.82 -9.01 -4.46
N LEU A 94 5.55 -9.18 -4.87
CA LEU A 94 4.77 -10.35 -4.49
C LEU A 94 5.44 -11.64 -4.96
N GLU A 95 5.87 -11.71 -6.23
CA GLU A 95 6.61 -12.86 -6.77
C GLU A 95 7.88 -13.15 -5.96
N ARG A 96 8.66 -12.12 -5.58
CA ARG A 96 9.84 -12.29 -4.72
C ARG A 96 9.51 -12.87 -3.34
N LEU A 97 8.40 -12.45 -2.75
CA LEU A 97 7.95 -12.96 -1.45
C LEU A 97 7.50 -14.43 -1.52
N GLU A 98 6.90 -14.83 -2.64
CA GLU A 98 6.50 -16.22 -2.89
C GLU A 98 7.72 -17.14 -3.08
N GLU A 99 8.78 -16.64 -3.70
CA GLU A 99 10.04 -17.38 -3.91
C GLU A 99 10.90 -17.49 -2.63
N SER A 100 10.70 -16.59 -1.67
CA SER A 100 11.39 -16.58 -0.37
C SER A 100 10.42 -16.69 0.80
N PRO A 101 9.72 -17.83 0.96
CA PRO A 101 8.83 -18.03 2.09
C PRO A 101 9.65 -18.05 3.39
N ALA A 102 9.34 -17.10 4.28
CA ALA A 102 9.91 -17.01 5.62
C ALA A 102 9.49 -18.18 6.51
#